data_AF-V9GE78-F1
#
_entry.id   AF-V9GE78-F1
#
_cell.length_a   1.000
_cell.length_b   1.000
_cell.length_c   1.000
_cell.angle_alpha   90.00
_cell.angle_beta   90.00
_cell.angle_gamma   90.00
#
_symmetry.space_group_name_H-M   'P 1'
#
loop_
_entity.id
_entity.type
_entity.pdbx_description
1 polymer ?
#
loop_
_entity_poly.entity_id
_entity_poly.type
_entity_poly.pdbx_seq_one_letter_code
_entity_poly.pdbx_strand_id
1 'polypeptide(L)'
;MVIAGAFDVIQPALNEGGMKPEDVIAYPMPAMEKGGKHHGILGGNYLVINPNATKDEQEIAFRYITFDYFTDDALKSVEDTINARKAEGKYYIPTPLEYFSGESDYAAKVKAIYEKYDNVYVYDPQLFSLLEGKTEAQFGTQDYYAAMSNVVQESFSKKGTDSKKQLDDAAKYVQENFFDKIVQE
;
A
#
# COMPACT_ATOMS: atom_id res chain seq x y z
N MET A 1 21.92 1.42 5.19
CA MET A 1 21.21 0.96 6.41
C MET A 1 20.01 0.14 5.94
N VAL A 2 19.71 -1.00 6.56
CA VAL A 2 18.52 -1.78 6.15
C VAL A 2 17.30 -1.23 6.88
N ILE A 3 16.40 -0.57 6.15
CA ILE A 3 15.11 -0.15 6.68
C ILE A 3 14.08 -1.19 6.23
N ALA A 4 13.61 -2.01 7.16
CA ALA A 4 12.50 -2.93 6.92
C ALA A 4 11.20 -2.21 7.30
N GLY A 5 10.29 -2.06 6.35
CA GLY A 5 9.03 -1.35 6.55
C GLY A 5 8.18 -1.32 5.29
N ALA A 6 6.98 -0.74 5.39
CA ALA A 6 6.17 -0.45 4.22
C ALA A 6 6.90 0.54 3.29
N PHE A 7 6.49 0.62 2.03
CA PHE A 7 7.18 1.44 1.00
C PHE A 7 7.28 2.93 1.36
N ASP A 8 6.42 3.38 2.27
CA ASP A 8 6.31 4.75 2.78
C ASP A 8 7.54 5.23 3.55
N VAL A 9 8.36 4.34 4.09
CA VAL A 9 9.58 4.70 4.84
C VAL A 9 10.72 5.23 3.97
N ILE A 10 10.68 4.97 2.65
CA ILE A 10 11.70 5.40 1.69
C ILE A 10 11.67 6.93 1.54
N GLN A 11 10.48 7.51 1.50
CA GLN A 11 10.30 8.95 1.40
C GLN A 11 10.95 9.72 2.57
N PRO A 12 10.60 9.47 3.86
CA PRO A 12 11.25 10.09 5.01
C PRO A 12 12.75 9.80 5.09
N ALA A 13 13.21 8.62 4.67
CA ALA A 13 14.63 8.31 4.64
C ALA A 13 15.41 9.23 3.68
N LEU A 14 14.92 9.37 2.44
CA LEU A 14 15.61 10.12 1.39
C LEU A 14 15.42 11.63 1.51
N ASN A 15 14.22 12.10 1.83
CA ASN A 15 13.84 13.51 1.69
C ASN A 15 13.88 14.30 3.02
N GLU A 16 13.79 13.62 4.15
CA GLU A 16 13.83 14.23 5.49
C GLU A 16 15.05 13.75 6.31
N GLY A 17 15.46 12.50 6.12
CA GLY A 17 16.57 11.85 6.83
C GLY A 17 17.94 12.07 6.21
N GLY A 18 18.01 12.66 5.01
CA GLY A 18 19.26 12.97 4.32
C GLY A 18 20.03 11.74 3.81
N MET A 19 19.36 10.59 3.71
CA MET A 19 19.97 9.39 3.13
C MET A 19 20.07 9.50 1.61
N LYS A 20 21.00 8.74 1.03
CA LYS A 20 21.13 8.62 -0.42
C LYS A 20 20.42 7.36 -0.94
N PRO A 21 20.00 7.32 -2.21
CA PRO A 21 19.37 6.14 -2.80
C PRO A 21 20.20 4.87 -2.63
N GLU A 22 21.52 4.92 -2.77
CA GLU A 22 22.40 3.77 -2.60
C GLU A 22 22.48 3.22 -1.16
N ASP A 23 22.05 4.02 -0.17
CA ASP A 23 22.06 3.65 1.24
C ASP A 23 20.73 3.08 1.74
N VAL A 24 19.70 3.09 0.88
CA VAL A 24 18.31 2.75 1.20
C VAL A 24 17.83 1.64 0.25
N ILE A 25 17.26 0.58 0.81
CA ILE A 25 16.65 -0.50 0.06
C ILE A 25 15.38 -0.97 0.76
N ALA A 26 14.35 -1.25 -0.02
CA ALA A 26 13.09 -1.82 0.46
C ALA A 26 13.12 -3.34 0.37
N TYR A 27 12.71 -4.01 1.44
CA TYR A 27 12.55 -5.47 1.49
C TYR A 27 11.11 -5.81 1.88
N PRO A 28 10.58 -6.96 1.40
CA PRO A 28 9.28 -7.41 1.85
C PRO A 28 9.35 -7.83 3.33
N MET A 29 8.20 -7.90 3.99
CA MET A 29 8.09 -8.44 5.35
C MET A 29 8.74 -9.83 5.44
N PRO A 30 9.50 -10.16 6.50
CA PRO A 30 10.10 -11.48 6.64
C PRO A 30 9.04 -12.59 6.53
N ALA A 31 9.36 -13.65 5.79
CA ALA A 31 8.52 -14.84 5.77
C ALA A 31 8.50 -15.48 7.17
N MET A 32 7.33 -15.99 7.58
CA MET A 32 7.18 -16.68 8.86
C MET A 32 8.07 -17.93 8.96
N GLU A 33 8.25 -18.63 7.84
CA GLU A 33 9.08 -19.81 7.72
C GLU A 33 10.18 -19.59 6.67
N LYS A 34 11.31 -20.30 6.83
CA LYS A 34 12.43 -20.23 5.90
C LYS A 34 12.00 -20.68 4.50
N GLY A 35 12.18 -19.81 3.50
CA GLY A 35 11.75 -20.07 2.12
C GLY A 35 10.23 -19.94 1.91
N GLY A 36 9.49 -19.51 2.93
CA GLY A 36 8.07 -19.25 2.85
C GLY A 36 7.75 -17.93 2.13
N LYS A 37 6.45 -17.66 2.02
CA LYS A 37 5.91 -16.48 1.35
C LYS A 37 6.05 -15.23 2.21
N HIS A 38 6.38 -14.11 1.59
CA HIS A 38 6.46 -12.82 2.27
C HIS A 38 5.11 -12.12 2.24
N HIS A 39 4.27 -12.41 3.23
CA HIS A 39 2.92 -11.87 3.30
C HIS A 39 2.89 -10.43 3.82
N GLY A 40 2.27 -9.56 3.03
CA GLY A 40 1.89 -8.20 3.44
C GLY A 40 0.39 -7.99 3.25
N ILE A 41 -0.24 -7.20 4.13
CA ILE A 41 -1.64 -6.82 3.94
C ILE A 41 -1.69 -5.67 2.92
N LEU A 42 -2.46 -5.87 1.85
CA LEU A 42 -2.73 -4.86 0.83
C LEU A 42 -3.75 -3.87 1.38
N GLY A 43 -3.27 -2.70 1.76
CA GLY A 43 -4.10 -1.55 2.10
C GLY A 43 -4.11 -0.51 0.99
N GLY A 44 -4.79 0.61 1.22
CA GLY A 44 -4.83 1.74 0.32
C GLY A 44 -6.06 2.61 0.53
N ASN A 45 -6.08 3.75 -0.14
CA ASN A 45 -7.27 4.58 -0.22
C ASN A 45 -7.95 4.33 -1.56
N TYR A 46 -9.26 4.15 -1.55
CA TYR A 46 -10.06 3.92 -2.74
C TYR A 46 -11.13 4.99 -2.87
N LEU A 47 -11.43 5.39 -4.11
CA LEU A 47 -12.58 6.23 -4.40
C LEU A 47 -13.80 5.31 -4.58
N VAL A 48 -14.79 5.45 -3.69
CA VAL A 48 -16.01 4.63 -3.69
C VAL A 48 -17.19 5.48 -4.12
N ILE A 49 -17.94 5.01 -5.12
CA ILE A 49 -19.16 5.67 -5.59
C ILE A 49 -20.31 5.31 -4.66
N ASN A 50 -20.99 6.32 -4.11
CA ASN A 50 -22.13 6.12 -3.21
C ASN A 50 -23.27 5.38 -3.95
N PRO A 51 -23.66 4.16 -3.51
CA PRO A 51 -24.70 3.40 -4.19
C PRO A 51 -26.09 4.06 -4.10
N ASN A 52 -26.29 4.97 -3.15
CA ASN A 52 -27.55 5.71 -2.97
C ASN A 52 -27.63 7.01 -3.80
N ALA A 53 -26.55 7.40 -4.49
CA ALA A 53 -26.59 8.53 -5.43
C ALA A 53 -27.45 8.20 -6.66
N THR A 54 -27.94 9.23 -7.35
CA THR A 54 -28.66 9.04 -8.62
C THR A 54 -27.76 8.43 -9.69
N LYS A 55 -28.33 7.81 -10.72
CA LYS A 55 -27.54 7.19 -11.80
C LYS A 55 -26.64 8.20 -12.53
N ASP A 56 -27.14 9.40 -12.74
CA ASP A 56 -26.38 10.48 -13.37
C ASP A 56 -25.19 10.91 -12.49
N GLU A 57 -25.39 11.04 -11.18
CA GLU A 57 -24.30 11.34 -10.24
C GLU A 57 -23.26 10.22 -10.17
N GLN A 58 -23.69 8.96 -10.19
CA GLN A 58 -22.79 7.80 -10.24
C GLN A 58 -21.94 7.82 -11.51
N GLU A 59 -22.54 8.12 -12.66
CA GLU A 59 -21.83 8.21 -13.94
C GLU A 59 -20.81 9.35 -13.94
N ILE A 60 -21.19 10.54 -13.48
CA ILE A 60 -20.28 11.68 -13.40
C ILE A 60 -19.14 11.41 -12.42
N ALA A 61 -19.42 10.79 -11.26
CA ALA A 61 -18.39 10.39 -10.31
C ALA A 61 -17.42 9.39 -10.93
N PHE A 62 -17.90 8.38 -11.65
CA PHE A 62 -17.04 7.44 -12.36
C PHE A 62 -16.15 8.15 -13.38
N ARG A 63 -16.73 9.01 -14.22
CA ARG A 63 -15.99 9.79 -15.23
C ARG A 63 -14.90 10.64 -14.58
N TYR A 64 -15.20 11.30 -13.46
CA TYR A 64 -14.23 12.10 -12.71
C TYR A 64 -13.08 11.24 -12.15
N ILE A 65 -13.41 10.11 -11.50
CA ILE A 65 -12.42 9.18 -10.93
C ILE A 65 -11.44 8.71 -12.00
N THR A 66 -11.92 8.45 -13.21
CA THR A 66 -11.11 7.92 -14.31
C THR A 66 -10.59 8.98 -15.28
N PHE A 67 -10.93 10.26 -15.09
CA PHE A 67 -10.72 11.30 -16.11
C PHE A 67 -9.26 11.45 -16.53
N ASP A 68 -8.35 11.44 -15.55
CA ASP A 68 -6.92 11.61 -15.75
C ASP A 68 -6.15 10.29 -15.79
N TYR A 69 -6.83 9.14 -15.82
CA TYR A 69 -6.12 7.87 -15.83
C TYR A 69 -5.57 7.59 -17.22
N PHE A 70 -4.27 7.36 -17.27
CA PHE A 70 -3.53 6.91 -18.46
C PHE A 70 -3.52 7.92 -19.62
N THR A 71 -3.50 9.22 -19.32
CA THR A 71 -3.47 10.31 -20.31
C THR A 71 -2.08 10.93 -20.46
N ASP A 72 -1.85 11.69 -21.53
CA ASP A 72 -0.60 12.46 -21.70
C ASP A 72 -0.46 13.58 -20.65
N ASP A 73 -1.58 14.15 -20.19
CA ASP A 73 -1.59 15.14 -19.09
C ASP A 73 -1.17 14.50 -17.76
N ALA A 74 -1.56 13.24 -17.50
CA ALA A 74 -1.09 12.50 -16.34
C ALA A 74 0.42 12.21 -16.41
N LEU A 75 0.94 11.86 -17.59
CA LEU A 75 2.39 11.71 -17.82
C LEU A 75 3.12 13.02 -17.57
N LYS A 76 2.57 14.14 -18.06
CA LYS A 76 3.11 15.48 -17.80
C LYS A 76 3.12 15.79 -16.29
N SER A 77 2.05 15.46 -15.58
CA SER A 77 1.94 15.67 -14.12
C SER A 77 3.01 14.90 -13.35
N VAL A 78 3.33 13.66 -13.77
CA VAL A 78 4.44 12.88 -13.22
C VAL A 78 5.77 13.60 -13.44
N GLU A 79 6.05 14.04 -14.67
CA GLU A 79 7.29 14.76 -15.01
C GLU A 79 7.41 16.11 -14.27
N ASP A 80 6.32 16.88 -14.16
CA ASP A 80 6.26 18.13 -13.42
C ASP A 80 6.53 17.91 -11.92
N THR A 81 6.01 16.82 -11.34
CA THR A 81 6.28 16.44 -9.95
C THR A 81 7.75 16.09 -9.72
N ILE A 82 8.37 15.33 -10.63
CA ILE A 82 9.81 14.99 -10.55
C ILE A 82 10.67 16.26 -10.56
N ASN A 83 10.36 17.21 -11.46
CA ASN A 83 11.06 18.49 -11.54
C ASN A 83 10.87 19.34 -10.29
N ALA A 84 9.65 19.38 -9.73
CA ALA A 84 9.38 20.09 -8.49
C ALA A 84 10.20 19.51 -7.32
N ARG A 85 10.27 18.17 -7.20
CA ARG A 85 11.13 17.52 -6.20
C ARG A 85 12.60 17.85 -6.42
N LYS A 86 13.07 17.84 -7.66
CA LYS A 86 14.46 18.20 -8.00
C LYS A 86 14.78 19.64 -7.58
N ALA A 87 13.88 20.58 -7.81
CA ALA A 87 14.03 21.97 -7.39
C ALA A 87 14.09 22.13 -5.86
N GLU A 88 13.43 21.25 -5.11
CA GLU A 88 13.52 21.16 -3.64
C GLU A 88 14.77 20.41 -3.13
N GLY A 89 15.62 19.89 -4.02
CA GLY A 89 16.75 19.01 -3.64
C GLY A 89 16.29 17.65 -3.11
N LYS A 90 15.10 17.18 -3.51
CA LYS A 90 14.46 15.95 -3.07
C LYS A 90 14.39 14.90 -4.18
N TYR A 91 14.27 13.65 -3.75
CA TYR A 91 13.97 12.52 -4.60
C TYR A 91 12.47 12.40 -4.85
N TYR A 92 12.12 11.98 -6.06
CA TYR A 92 10.81 11.42 -6.40
C TYR A 92 10.84 9.91 -6.15
N ILE A 93 9.88 9.43 -5.36
CA ILE A 93 9.70 8.00 -5.06
C ILE A 93 8.45 7.53 -5.81
N PRO A 94 8.58 6.67 -6.83
CA PRO A 94 7.44 6.13 -7.57
C PRO A 94 6.47 5.35 -6.68
N THR A 95 5.20 5.28 -7.07
CA THR A 95 4.24 4.38 -6.41
C THR A 95 4.67 2.93 -6.70
N PRO A 96 4.83 2.08 -5.67
CA PRO A 96 5.34 0.72 -5.85
C PRO A 96 4.34 -0.23 -6.51
N LEU A 97 3.03 0.03 -6.34
CA LEU A 97 1.94 -0.76 -6.91
C LEU A 97 1.04 0.19 -7.71
N GLU A 98 1.07 0.06 -9.03
CA GLU A 98 0.36 0.93 -9.96
C GLU A 98 -0.98 0.32 -10.39
N TYR A 99 -1.92 1.18 -10.81
CA TYR A 99 -3.22 0.76 -11.36
C TYR A 99 -3.14 0.25 -12.81
N PHE A 100 -1.95 0.25 -13.41
CA PHE A 100 -1.68 -0.25 -14.74
C PHE A 100 -0.70 -1.43 -14.70
N SER A 101 -0.81 -2.33 -15.68
CA SER A 101 0.17 -3.42 -15.84
C SER A 101 1.54 -2.85 -16.22
N GLY A 102 2.61 -3.39 -15.63
CA GLY A 102 4.00 -3.05 -16.00
C GLY A 102 4.35 -3.37 -17.45
N GLU A 103 3.55 -4.21 -18.12
CA GLU A 103 3.71 -4.55 -19.54
C GLU A 103 2.92 -3.63 -20.49
N SER A 104 2.20 -2.65 -19.97
CA SER A 104 1.38 -1.74 -20.79
C SER A 104 2.20 -0.66 -21.50
N ASP A 105 1.67 -0.15 -22.62
CA ASP A 105 2.26 1.00 -23.33
C ASP A 105 2.39 2.23 -22.41
N TYR A 106 1.43 2.42 -21.49
CA TYR A 106 1.48 3.51 -20.51
C TYR A 106 2.64 3.32 -19.52
N ALA A 107 2.86 2.10 -19.03
CA ALA A 107 4.00 1.79 -18.16
C ALA A 107 5.34 2.08 -18.86
N ALA A 108 5.46 1.75 -20.15
CA ALA A 108 6.66 2.06 -20.92
C ALA A 108 6.92 3.56 -21.01
N LYS A 109 5.86 4.37 -21.22
CA LYS A 109 5.97 5.85 -21.22
C LYS A 109 6.38 6.40 -19.85
N VAL A 110 5.78 5.91 -18.77
CA VAL A 110 6.14 6.32 -17.39
C VAL A 110 7.60 5.98 -17.09
N LYS A 111 8.04 4.76 -17.41
CA LYS A 111 9.43 4.34 -17.25
C LYS A 111 10.40 5.23 -18.03
N ALA A 112 10.06 5.56 -19.28
CA ALA A 112 10.86 6.46 -20.11
C ALA A 112 10.95 7.88 -19.52
N ILE A 113 9.96 8.34 -18.74
CA ILE A 113 10.07 9.58 -17.98
C ILE A 113 11.06 9.40 -16.83
N TYR A 114 10.92 8.34 -16.02
CA TYR A 114 11.79 8.07 -14.88
C TYR A 114 13.27 8.02 -15.26
N GLU A 115 13.61 7.37 -16.38
CA GLU A 115 15.00 7.21 -16.86
C GLU A 115 15.68 8.53 -17.27
N LYS A 116 14.92 9.62 -17.49
CA LYS A 116 15.49 10.95 -17.81
C LYS A 116 16.08 11.66 -16.60
N TYR A 117 15.70 11.26 -15.39
CA TYR A 117 15.94 12.03 -14.16
C TYR A 117 16.81 11.26 -13.16
N ASP A 118 17.78 11.96 -12.60
CA ASP A 118 18.73 11.45 -11.59
C ASP A 118 18.16 11.45 -10.17
N ASN A 119 17.05 12.16 -9.93
CA ASN A 119 16.40 12.25 -8.63
C ASN A 119 15.21 11.29 -8.50
N VAL A 120 15.10 10.27 -9.34
CA VAL A 120 14.06 9.24 -9.23
C VAL A 120 14.62 8.01 -8.52
N TYR A 121 13.98 7.61 -7.41
CA TYR A 121 14.33 6.39 -6.70
C TYR A 121 13.86 5.16 -7.50
N VAL A 122 14.73 4.14 -7.60
CA VAL A 122 14.45 2.90 -8.32
C VAL A 122 14.38 1.75 -7.32
N TYR A 123 13.22 1.12 -7.22
CA TYR A 123 13.06 -0.11 -6.44
C TYR A 123 13.85 -1.26 -7.06
N ASP A 124 14.42 -2.13 -6.22
CA ASP A 124 14.98 -3.40 -6.67
C ASP A 124 13.88 -4.25 -7.31
N PRO A 125 14.00 -4.68 -8.58
CA PRO A 125 13.00 -5.51 -9.23
C PRO A 125 12.70 -6.82 -8.49
N GLN A 126 13.67 -7.35 -7.74
CA GLN A 126 13.51 -8.57 -6.95
C GLN A 126 12.47 -8.39 -5.83
N LEU A 127 12.29 -7.17 -5.31
CA LEU A 127 11.28 -6.87 -4.29
C LEU A 127 9.89 -7.36 -4.71
N PHE A 128 9.47 -7.02 -5.94
CA PHE A 128 8.14 -7.35 -6.45
C PHE A 128 7.96 -8.85 -6.72
N SER A 129 9.04 -9.58 -6.99
CA SER A 129 9.00 -11.04 -7.12
C SER A 129 8.80 -11.78 -5.79
N LEU A 130 9.15 -11.12 -4.68
CA LEU A 130 9.09 -11.72 -3.35
C LEU A 130 7.79 -11.38 -2.61
N LEU A 131 7.14 -10.26 -2.96
CA LEU A 131 5.94 -9.78 -2.30
C LEU A 131 4.72 -10.67 -2.59
N GLU A 132 4.04 -11.10 -1.53
CA GLU A 132 2.72 -11.72 -1.63
C GLU A 132 1.69 -10.93 -0.84
N GLY A 133 0.91 -10.12 -1.55
CA GLY A 133 -0.20 -9.37 -0.97
C GLY A 133 -1.36 -10.27 -0.53
N LYS A 134 -1.92 -9.97 0.63
CA LYS A 134 -3.23 -10.48 1.10
C LYS A 134 -4.19 -9.31 1.25
N THR A 135 -5.41 -9.46 0.76
CA THR A 135 -6.44 -8.43 0.96
C THR A 135 -6.79 -8.30 2.44
N GLU A 136 -7.21 -7.11 2.86
CA GLU A 136 -7.88 -6.93 4.14
C GLU A 136 -9.15 -7.81 4.24
N ALA A 137 -9.65 -8.00 5.46
CA ALA A 137 -10.96 -8.63 5.66
C ALA A 137 -12.01 -7.85 4.86
N GLN A 138 -12.76 -8.53 3.98
CA GLN A 138 -13.70 -7.87 3.07
C GLN A 138 -14.89 -7.21 3.78
N PHE A 139 -15.23 -7.71 4.97
CA PHE A 139 -16.36 -7.26 5.77
C PHE A 139 -15.90 -7.06 7.21
N GLY A 140 -16.45 -6.06 7.90
CA GLY A 140 -16.15 -5.81 9.31
C GLY A 140 -14.67 -5.57 9.60
N THR A 141 -13.89 -5.06 8.62
CA THR A 141 -12.43 -4.86 8.76
C THR A 141 -12.09 -4.00 9.97
N GLN A 142 -12.87 -2.94 10.20
CA GLN A 142 -12.68 -2.04 11.32
C GLN A 142 -12.98 -2.72 12.66
N ASP A 143 -14.01 -3.56 12.71
CA ASP A 143 -14.33 -4.35 13.91
C ASP A 143 -13.25 -5.39 14.21
N TYR A 144 -12.75 -6.07 13.16
CA TYR A 144 -11.59 -6.95 13.26
C TYR A 144 -10.35 -6.20 13.78
N TYR A 145 -10.04 -5.02 13.24
CA TYR A 145 -8.93 -4.19 13.71
C TYR A 145 -9.11 -3.73 15.16
N ALA A 146 -10.32 -3.36 15.56
CA ALA A 146 -10.60 -2.98 16.95
C ALA A 146 -10.35 -4.16 17.91
N ALA A 147 -10.81 -5.37 17.56
CA ALA A 147 -10.58 -6.57 18.36
C ALA A 147 -9.09 -6.93 18.44
N MET A 148 -8.40 -6.96 17.30
CA MET A 148 -6.98 -7.34 17.23
C MET A 148 -6.06 -6.31 17.86
N SER A 149 -6.41 -5.02 17.83
CA SER A 149 -5.63 -3.96 18.47
C SER A 149 -5.44 -4.23 19.96
N ASN A 150 -6.48 -4.72 20.65
CA ASN A 150 -6.38 -5.06 22.08
C ASN A 150 -5.45 -6.25 22.33
N VAL A 151 -5.53 -7.29 21.49
CA VAL A 151 -4.66 -8.48 21.57
C VAL A 151 -3.20 -8.08 21.40
N VAL A 152 -2.90 -7.26 20.38
CA VAL A 152 -1.54 -6.78 20.11
C VAL A 152 -1.04 -5.91 21.26
N GLN A 153 -1.83 -4.94 21.71
CA GLN A 153 -1.43 -4.03 22.80
C GLN A 153 -1.13 -4.78 24.10
N GLU A 154 -1.96 -5.74 24.51
CA GLU A 154 -1.72 -6.50 25.75
C GLU A 154 -0.50 -7.43 25.63
N SER A 155 -0.23 -7.99 24.45
CA SER A 155 0.95 -8.82 24.20
C SER A 155 2.27 -8.05 24.40
N PHE A 156 2.29 -6.74 24.09
CA PHE A 156 3.47 -5.90 24.26
C PHE A 156 3.54 -5.16 25.60
N SER A 157 2.43 -5.00 26.31
CA SER A 157 2.36 -4.18 27.53
C SER A 157 2.30 -4.98 28.84
N LYS A 158 1.98 -6.27 28.80
CA LYS A 158 1.80 -7.10 30.01
C LYS A 158 2.63 -8.38 29.95
N LYS A 159 3.36 -8.65 31.04
CA LYS A 159 4.12 -9.90 31.17
C LYS A 159 3.18 -11.07 31.47
N GLY A 160 3.48 -12.23 30.90
CA GLY A 160 2.69 -13.44 31.11
C GLY A 160 1.33 -13.42 30.42
N THR A 161 1.14 -12.55 29.41
CA THR A 161 -0.04 -12.55 28.56
C THR A 161 -0.23 -13.93 27.92
N ASP A 162 -1.44 -14.48 28.05
CA ASP A 162 -1.84 -15.70 27.35
C ASP A 162 -2.29 -15.35 25.93
N SER A 163 -1.33 -15.15 25.04
CA SER A 163 -1.60 -14.74 23.65
C SER A 163 -2.47 -15.76 22.92
N LYS A 164 -2.36 -17.05 23.25
CA LYS A 164 -3.21 -18.07 22.62
C LYS A 164 -4.67 -17.85 23.00
N LYS A 165 -4.97 -17.72 24.30
CA LYS A 165 -6.33 -17.47 24.77
C LYS A 165 -6.90 -16.18 24.18
N GLN A 166 -6.12 -15.11 24.14
CA GLN A 166 -6.57 -13.84 23.56
C GLN A 166 -6.92 -13.96 22.07
N LEU A 167 -6.08 -14.65 21.30
CA LEU A 167 -6.34 -14.89 19.88
C LEU A 167 -7.59 -15.75 19.68
N ASP A 168 -7.75 -16.82 20.47
CA ASP A 168 -8.94 -17.68 20.41
C ASP A 168 -10.22 -16.90 20.76
N ASP A 169 -10.18 -16.08 21.83
CA ASP A 169 -11.31 -15.26 22.27
C ASP A 169 -11.66 -14.18 21.22
N ALA A 170 -10.66 -13.51 20.67
CA ALA A 170 -10.85 -12.49 19.64
C ALA A 170 -11.40 -13.09 18.34
N ALA A 171 -10.86 -14.24 17.90
CA ALA A 171 -11.35 -14.95 16.73
C ALA A 171 -12.82 -15.35 16.90
N LYS A 172 -13.17 -15.93 18.05
CA LYS A 172 -14.55 -16.28 18.38
C LYS A 172 -15.47 -15.06 18.37
N TYR A 173 -15.05 -13.97 19.03
CA TYR A 173 -15.82 -12.73 19.08
C TYR A 173 -16.09 -12.18 17.67
N VAL A 174 -15.05 -12.07 16.85
CA VAL A 174 -15.18 -11.50 15.50
C VAL A 174 -16.08 -12.38 14.62
N GLN A 175 -15.91 -13.70 14.70
CA GLN A 175 -16.73 -14.66 13.96
C GLN A 175 -18.21 -14.51 14.31
N GLU A 176 -18.56 -14.65 15.59
CA GLU A 176 -19.95 -14.69 16.05
C GLU A 176 -20.66 -13.33 15.91
N ASN A 177 -19.93 -12.23 16.06
CA ASN A 177 -20.54 -10.89 16.12
C ASN A 177 -20.57 -10.15 14.79
N PHE A 178 -19.69 -10.51 13.84
CA PHE A 178 -19.61 -9.83 12.55
C PHE A 178 -19.71 -10.81 11.39
N PHE A 179 -18.84 -11.83 11.32
CA PHE A 179 -18.73 -12.64 10.12
C PHE A 179 -19.92 -13.58 9.89
N ASP A 180 -20.43 -14.22 10.93
CA ASP A 180 -21.61 -15.10 10.85
C ASP A 180 -22.89 -14.36 10.45
N LYS A 181 -22.90 -13.03 10.56
CA LYS A 181 -24.06 -12.19 10.23
C LYS A 181 -24.05 -11.71 8.78
N ILE A 182 -22.97 -11.96 8.04
CA ILE A 182 -22.87 -11.59 6.63
C ILE A 182 -23.69 -12.59 5.82
N VAL A 183 -24.73 -12.09 5.17
CA VAL A 183 -25.50 -12.85 4.19
C VAL A 183 -24.98 -12.45 2.81
N GLN A 184 -24.49 -13.43 2.04
CA GLN A 184 -24.18 -13.22 0.63
C GLN A 184 -25.48 -13.39 -0.16
N GLU A 185 -25.91 -12.34 -0.86
CA GLU A 185 -26.98 -12.40 -1.88
C GLU A 185 -26.43 -12.89 -3.23
#